data_AF-A0A4U2ZUH6-F1
#
_entry.id   AF-A0A4U2ZUH6-F1
#
_cell.length_a   1.000
_cell.length_b   1.000
_cell.length_c   1.000
_cell.angle_alpha   90.00
_cell.angle_beta   90.00
_cell.angle_gamma   90.00
#
_symmetry.space_group_name_H-M   'P 1'
#
loop_
_entity.id
_entity.type
_entity.pdbx_description
1 polymer ?
#
loop_
_entity_poly.entity_id
_entity_poly.type
_entity_poly.pdbx_seq_one_letter_code
_entity_poly.pdbx_strand_id
1 'polypeptide(L)'
;RKKGFDLSKPPLMRILVIKQEEYAYDVVWTHHHLQLDGWCNSILFKELGQCYEALCVDEKITFGQVYSFKDYIDWLRRQDKKKAEQFWRTELDGFKTPIRFNNIFPAKNSNQLSAFGDV
;
A
#
# COMPACT_ATOMS: atom_id res chain seq x y z
N ARG A 1 10.25 8.02 9.64
CA ARG A 1 9.59 7.04 10.55
C ARG A 1 10.56 5.89 10.80
N LYS A 2 11.21 5.78 11.98
CA LYS A 2 12.25 4.75 12.24
C LYS A 2 11.73 3.44 12.85
N LYS A 3 10.51 3.44 13.43
CA LYS A 3 9.92 2.24 14.06
C LYS A 3 9.08 1.46 13.05
N GLY A 4 9.63 0.36 12.53
CA GLY A 4 8.95 -0.61 11.67
C GLY A 4 7.86 -1.42 12.38
N PHE A 5 7.42 -2.51 11.75
CA PHE A 5 6.48 -3.47 12.32
C PHE A 5 7.16 -4.83 12.52
N ASP A 6 6.80 -5.52 13.61
CA ASP A 6 7.09 -6.95 13.78
C ASP A 6 5.98 -7.73 13.08
N LEU A 7 6.29 -8.39 11.96
CA LEU A 7 5.31 -9.08 11.13
C LEU A 7 4.62 -10.27 11.83
N SER A 8 5.18 -10.76 12.94
CA SER A 8 4.59 -11.84 13.74
C SER A 8 3.54 -11.35 14.74
N LYS A 9 3.44 -10.02 14.96
CA LYS A 9 2.59 -9.43 15.98
C LYS A 9 1.54 -8.50 15.39
N PRO A 10 0.25 -8.91 15.36
CA PRO A 10 -0.83 -8.00 14.99
C PRO A 10 -1.08 -6.94 16.09
N PRO A 11 -1.70 -5.79 15.74
CA PRO A 11 -2.07 -5.35 14.40
C PRO A 11 -0.87 -4.73 13.65
N LEU A 12 -0.78 -5.00 12.35
CA LEU A 12 0.25 -4.40 11.48
C LEU A 12 -0.16 -3.00 10.99
N MET A 13 -0.85 -2.25 11.85
CA MET A 13 -1.26 -0.87 11.63
C MET A 13 -1.31 -0.08 12.93
N ARG A 14 -1.17 1.25 12.83
CA ARG A 14 -1.19 2.23 13.92
C ARG A 14 -1.89 3.48 13.43
N ILE A 15 -2.77 4.04 14.25
CA ILE A 15 -3.42 5.33 14.03
C ILE A 15 -3.00 6.26 15.16
N LEU A 16 -2.57 7.46 14.81
CA LEU A 16 -2.31 8.55 15.75
C LEU A 16 -3.18 9.73 15.34
N VAL A 17 -3.98 10.24 16.27
CA VAL A 17 -4.75 11.46 16.10
C VAL A 17 -4.09 12.54 16.95
N ILE A 18 -3.75 13.66 16.33
CA ILE A 18 -3.10 14.80 16.97
C ILE A 18 -4.07 15.97 16.89
N LYS A 19 -4.53 16.46 18.05
CA LYS A 19 -5.31 17.69 18.12
C LYS A 19 -4.35 18.87 18.01
N GLN A 20 -4.51 19.68 16.98
CA GLN A 20 -3.74 20.91 16.77
C GLN A 20 -4.45 22.09 17.44
N GLU A 21 -5.75 22.24 17.18
CA GLU A 21 -6.60 23.30 17.73
C GLU A 21 -8.01 22.77 18.04
N GLU A 22 -8.97 23.64 18.36
CA GLU A 22 -10.35 23.24 18.70
C GLU A 22 -11.01 22.38 17.61
N TYR A 23 -10.84 22.79 16.34
CA TYR A 23 -11.45 22.15 15.16
C TYR A 23 -10.40 21.67 14.13
N ALA A 24 -9.14 21.54 14.54
CA ALA A 24 -8.06 21.11 13.66
C ALA A 24 -7.36 19.85 14.21
N TYR A 25 -7.33 18.79 13.41
CA TYR A 25 -6.76 17.50 13.77
C TYR A 25 -5.92 16.93 12.63
N ASP A 26 -4.75 16.40 12.96
CA ASP A 26 -3.98 15.56 12.04
C ASP A 26 -4.23 14.09 12.37
N VAL A 27 -4.56 13.31 11.35
CA VAL A 27 -4.70 11.85 11.47
C VAL A 27 -3.56 11.18 10.72
N VAL A 28 -2.67 10.57 11.49
CA VAL A 28 -1.52 9.85 10.97
C VAL A 28 -1.80 8.35 11.02
N TRP A 29 -2.17 7.79 9.86
CA TRP A 29 -2.28 6.35 9.70
C TRP A 29 -0.96 5.77 9.17
N THR A 30 -0.53 4.66 9.79
CA THR A 30 0.62 3.86 9.36
C THR A 30 0.18 2.42 9.28
N HIS A 31 0.32 1.78 8.12
CA HIS A 31 0.05 0.35 7.93
C HIS A 31 1.21 -0.32 7.20
N HIS A 32 1.32 -1.64 7.34
CA HIS A 32 2.26 -2.43 6.57
C HIS A 32 1.68 -2.79 5.20
N HIS A 33 2.42 -2.53 4.11
CA HIS A 33 1.98 -2.76 2.73
C HIS A 33 1.63 -4.22 2.39
N LEU A 34 2.08 -5.18 3.21
CA LEU A 34 1.68 -6.59 3.09
C LEU A 34 0.15 -6.80 3.19
N GLN A 35 -0.55 -5.92 3.91
CA GLN A 35 -2.01 -6.02 4.09
C GLN A 35 -2.80 -5.21 3.08
N LEU A 36 -2.27 -4.06 2.64
CA LEU A 36 -2.99 -3.05 1.89
C LEU A 36 -2.06 -2.40 0.87
N ASP A 37 -2.59 -2.19 -0.33
CA ASP A 37 -1.95 -1.40 -1.38
C ASP A 37 -2.60 -0.01 -1.52
N GLY A 38 -2.11 0.78 -2.47
CA GLY A 38 -2.64 2.12 -2.74
C GLY A 38 -4.09 2.13 -3.19
N TRP A 39 -4.58 1.06 -3.84
CA TRP A 39 -5.97 0.94 -4.26
C TRP A 39 -6.88 0.69 -3.05
N CYS A 40 -6.50 -0.24 -2.17
CA CYS A 40 -7.25 -0.51 -0.95
C CYS A 40 -7.43 0.74 -0.07
N ASN A 41 -6.42 1.63 -0.03
CA ASN A 41 -6.47 2.83 0.79
C ASN A 41 -7.63 3.77 0.39
N SER A 42 -7.89 3.97 -0.90
CA SER A 42 -8.96 4.87 -1.35
C SER A 42 -10.35 4.33 -0.98
N ILE A 43 -10.54 3.01 -1.09
CA ILE A 43 -11.77 2.32 -0.68
C ILE A 43 -11.98 2.47 0.84
N LEU A 44 -10.95 2.17 1.63
CA LEU A 44 -11.03 2.23 3.09
C LEU A 44 -11.31 3.64 3.60
N PHE A 45 -10.68 4.67 3.04
CA PHE A 45 -10.93 6.04 3.44
C PHE A 45 -12.36 6.50 3.09
N LYS A 46 -12.89 6.06 1.94
CA LYS A 46 -14.28 6.32 1.56
C LYS A 46 -15.24 5.69 2.57
N GLU A 47 -15.09 4.40 2.85
CA GLU A 47 -15.98 3.68 3.79
C GLU A 47 -15.84 4.20 5.22
N LEU A 48 -14.62 4.59 5.64
CA LEU A 48 -14.39 5.23 6.94
C LEU A 48 -15.13 6.56 7.05
N GLY A 49 -15.11 7.39 6.01
CA GLY A 49 -15.87 8.64 5.96
C GLY A 49 -17.37 8.40 6.09
N GLN A 50 -17.92 7.42 5.35
CA GLN A 50 -19.33 7.06 5.43
C GLN A 50 -19.72 6.52 6.82
N CYS A 51 -18.87 5.69 7.43
CA CYS A 51 -19.07 5.24 8.82
C CYS A 51 -19.08 6.44 9.79
N TYR A 52 -18.12 7.34 9.64
CA TYR A 52 -17.98 8.50 10.51
C TYR A 52 -19.20 9.42 10.44
N GLU A 53 -19.67 9.74 9.23
CA GLU A 53 -20.87 10.55 9.01
C GLU A 53 -22.11 9.91 9.65
N ALA A 54 -22.34 8.61 9.41
CA ALA A 54 -23.46 7.89 10.01
C ALA A 54 -23.41 7.89 11.54
N LEU A 55 -22.22 7.70 12.14
CA LEU A 55 -22.02 7.75 13.59
C LEU A 55 -22.28 9.16 14.16
N CYS A 56 -22.00 10.23 13.42
CA CYS A 56 -22.26 11.60 13.88
C CYS A 56 -23.76 11.91 14.02
N VAL A 57 -24.64 11.21 13.29
CA VAL A 57 -26.10 11.40 13.31
C VAL A 57 -26.86 10.21 13.92
N ASP A 58 -26.15 9.28 14.57
CA ASP A 58 -26.69 8.05 15.15
C ASP A 58 -27.46 7.16 14.15
N GLU A 59 -27.03 7.19 12.89
CA GLU A 59 -27.56 6.34 11.83
C GLU A 59 -26.75 5.06 11.66
N LYS A 60 -27.41 4.01 11.14
CA LYS A 60 -26.75 2.76 10.77
C LYS A 60 -26.43 2.75 9.29
N ILE A 61 -25.18 2.43 8.97
CA ILE A 61 -24.76 2.14 7.59
C ILE A 61 -24.63 0.64 7.37
N THR A 62 -25.03 0.18 6.19
CA THR A 62 -24.80 -1.18 5.72
C THR A 62 -23.96 -1.14 4.46
N PHE A 63 -22.89 -1.92 4.45
CA PHE A 63 -22.07 -2.12 3.26
C PHE A 63 -22.57 -3.33 2.48
N GLY A 64 -22.24 -3.37 1.19
CA GLY A 64 -22.48 -4.54 0.36
C GLY A 64 -21.65 -5.75 0.82
N GLN A 65 -21.73 -6.83 0.05
CA GLN A 65 -20.96 -8.04 0.32
C GLN A 65 -19.45 -7.74 0.31
N VAL A 66 -18.77 -8.11 1.39
CA VAL A 66 -17.31 -8.05 1.51
C VAL A 66 -16.74 -9.43 1.25
N TYR A 67 -15.75 -9.52 0.36
CA TYR A 67 -15.01 -10.76 0.12
C TYR A 67 -13.81 -10.83 1.05
N SER A 68 -13.61 -11.98 1.68
CA SER A 68 -12.47 -12.14 2.57
C SER A 68 -11.19 -12.28 1.74
N PHE A 69 -10.08 -11.70 2.22
CA PHE A 69 -8.77 -11.94 1.60
C PHE A 69 -8.40 -13.43 1.61
N LYS A 70 -8.93 -14.20 2.56
CA LYS A 70 -8.79 -15.66 2.60
C LYS A 70 -9.38 -16.32 1.35
N ASP A 71 -10.52 -15.86 0.84
CA ASP A 71 -11.13 -16.43 -0.37
C ASP A 71 -10.22 -16.21 -1.60
N TYR A 72 -9.58 -15.03 -1.68
CA TYR A 72 -8.56 -14.76 -2.68
C TYR A 72 -7.36 -15.71 -2.57
N ILE A 73 -6.85 -15.96 -1.35
CA ILE A 73 -5.75 -16.91 -1.14
C ILE A 73 -6.16 -18.34 -1.53
N ASP A 74 -7.37 -18.76 -1.18
CA ASP A 74 -7.89 -20.08 -1.51
C ASP A 74 -8.12 -20.23 -3.03
N TRP A 75 -8.52 -19.16 -3.72
CA TRP A 75 -8.51 -19.11 -5.19
C TRP A 75 -7.08 -19.18 -5.76
N LEU A 76 -6.14 -18.40 -5.21
CA LEU A 76 -4.75 -18.33 -5.70
C LEU A 76 -4.04 -19.68 -5.58
N ARG A 77 -4.29 -20.44 -4.50
CA ARG A 77 -3.76 -21.79 -4.30
C ARG A 77 -4.21 -22.81 -5.34
N ARG A 78 -5.37 -22.57 -5.98
CA ARG A 78 -5.92 -23.45 -7.02
C ARG A 78 -5.34 -23.16 -8.42
N GLN A 79 -4.54 -22.11 -8.57
CA GLN A 79 -3.97 -21.73 -9.87
C GLN A 79 -2.77 -22.61 -10.24
N ASP A 80 -2.61 -22.87 -11.53
CA ASP A 80 -1.46 -23.60 -12.06
C ASP A 80 -0.21 -22.70 -12.10
N LYS A 81 0.65 -22.87 -11.10
CA LYS A 81 1.91 -22.13 -10.99
C LYS A 81 2.89 -22.45 -12.12
N LYS A 82 2.88 -23.67 -12.66
CA LYS A 82 3.80 -24.06 -13.74
C LYS A 82 3.41 -23.36 -15.04
N LYS A 83 2.11 -23.29 -15.33
CA LYS A 83 1.60 -22.55 -16.48
C LYS A 83 1.93 -21.06 -16.39
N ALA A 84 1.75 -20.45 -15.22
CA ALA A 84 2.10 -19.06 -14.99
C ALA A 84 3.62 -18.80 -15.15
N GLU A 85 4.45 -19.68 -14.61
CA GLU A 85 5.90 -19.61 -14.77
C GLU A 85 6.31 -19.73 -16.25
N GLN A 86 5.78 -20.73 -16.96
CA GLN A 86 6.09 -20.93 -18.38
C GLN A 86 5.72 -19.71 -19.22
N PHE A 87 4.55 -19.12 -18.95
CA PHE A 87 4.14 -17.89 -19.61
C PHE A 87 5.17 -16.76 -19.40
N TRP A 88 5.52 -16.45 -18.15
CA TRP A 88 6.46 -15.36 -17.87
C TRP A 88 7.87 -15.63 -18.38
N ARG A 89 8.32 -16.89 -18.43
CA ARG A 89 9.59 -17.25 -19.05
C ARG A 89 9.61 -16.93 -20.54
N THR A 90 8.53 -17.24 -21.24
CA THR A 90 8.41 -16.93 -22.67
C THR A 90 8.33 -15.42 -22.91
N GLU A 91 7.50 -14.70 -22.15
CA GLU A 91 7.33 -13.24 -22.32
C GLU A 91 8.59 -12.45 -22.00
N LEU A 92 9.42 -12.94 -21.07
CA LEU A 92 10.67 -12.30 -20.67
C LEU A 92 11.89 -12.88 -21.39
N ASP A 93 11.70 -13.75 -22.40
CA ASP A 93 12.82 -14.27 -23.17
C ASP A 93 13.56 -13.12 -23.88
N GLY A 94 14.90 -13.16 -23.82
CA GLY A 94 15.75 -12.07 -24.32
C GLY A 94 15.81 -10.81 -23.45
N PHE A 95 15.00 -10.68 -22.38
CA PHE A 95 15.16 -9.58 -21.42
C PHE A 95 16.42 -9.79 -20.57
N LYS A 96 17.40 -8.90 -20.69
CA LYS A 96 18.69 -9.03 -19.99
C LYS A 96 18.85 -8.06 -18.83
N THR A 97 18.47 -6.80 -19.00
CA THR A 97 18.69 -5.75 -18.00
C THR A 97 17.73 -4.60 -18.26
N PRO A 98 17.06 -4.06 -17.23
CA PRO A 98 16.27 -2.84 -17.37
C PRO A 98 17.17 -1.66 -17.72
N ILE A 99 16.65 -0.74 -18.53
CA ILE A 99 17.36 0.50 -18.82
C ILE A 99 17.49 1.30 -17.52
N ARG A 100 18.72 1.64 -17.13
CA ARG A 100 18.99 2.51 -15.98
C ARG A 100 19.04 3.96 -16.45
N PHE A 101 18.18 4.80 -15.88
CA PHE A 101 18.12 6.22 -16.23
C PHE A 101 19.45 6.97 -16.01
N ASN A 102 20.27 6.56 -15.02
CA ASN A 102 21.61 7.13 -14.82
C ASN A 102 22.58 6.93 -16.00
N ASN A 103 22.27 6.02 -16.93
CA ASN A 103 23.11 5.74 -18.10
C ASN A 103 22.61 6.46 -19.37
N ILE A 104 21.50 7.21 -19.29
CA ILE A 104 20.90 7.90 -20.45
C ILE A 104 21.28 9.38 -20.49
N PHE A 105 21.52 9.99 -19.32
CA PHE A 105 21.95 11.38 -19.23
C PHE A 105 23.36 11.42 -18.64
N PRO A 106 24.35 12.06 -19.31
CA PRO A 106 25.65 12.28 -18.69
C PRO A 106 25.44 13.04 -17.38
N ALA A 107 26.07 12.56 -16.31
CA ALA A 107 26.03 13.24 -15.02
C ALA A 107 26.40 14.71 -15.23
N LYS A 108 25.45 15.63 -14.99
CA LYS A 108 25.80 17.04 -14.86
C LYS A 108 26.82 17.12 -13.73
N ASN A 109 27.99 17.69 -14.02
CA ASN A 109 29.08 17.88 -13.06
C ASN A 109 28.52 18.23 -11.68
N SER A 110 28.86 17.39 -10.72
CA SER A 110 28.45 17.47 -9.33
C SER A 110 28.92 18.78 -8.72
N ASN A 111 28.00 19.72 -8.61
CA ASN A 111 27.95 20.68 -7.52
C ASN A 111 26.51 21.19 -7.44
N GLN A 112 25.61 20.37 -6.89
CA GLN A 112 24.50 20.81 -6.03
C GLN A 112 23.64 19.59 -5.61
N LEU A 113 23.71 19.31 -4.29
CA LEU A 113 22.69 18.74 -3.39
C LEU A 113 21.90 17.50 -3.85
N SER A 114 22.23 16.35 -3.24
CA SER A 114 21.40 15.15 -3.22
C SER A 114 20.06 15.44 -2.54
N ALA A 115 18.98 15.44 -3.33
CA ALA A 115 17.60 15.52 -2.83
C ALA A 115 17.04 14.15 -2.38
N PHE A 116 17.86 13.09 -2.39
CA PHE A 116 17.45 11.76 -1.94
C PHE A 116 18.54 11.18 -1.07
N GLY A 117 18.22 11.01 0.21
CA GLY A 117 19.09 10.43 1.22
C GLY A 117 19.39 8.96 0.92
N ASP A 118 20.63 8.60 1.20
CA ASP A 118 21.16 7.25 1.10
C ASP A 118 20.36 6.28 1.99
N VAL A 119 20.03 5.12 1.44
CA VAL A 119 19.52 3.94 2.17
C VAL A 119 20.66 2.95 2.33
#